data_AF-A0A961YH08-F1
#
_entry.id   AF-A0A961YH08-F1
#
_cell.length_a   1.000
_cell.length_b   1.000
_cell.length_c   1.000
_cell.angle_alpha   90.00
_cell.angle_beta   90.00
_cell.angle_gamma   90.00
#
_symmetry.space_group_name_H-M   'P 1'
#
loop_
_entity.id
_entity.type
_entity.pdbx_description
1 polymer ?
#
loop_
_entity_poly.entity_id
_entity_poly.type
_entity_poly.pdbx_seq_one_letter_code
_entity_poly.pdbx_strand_id
1 'polypeptide(L)' 'RTVSRRAERLMVELAADPNEPVSAAGLKYINRLSDFLFVAARYVNDRGQADVLWVPGQNR' A
#
# COMPACT_ATOMS: atom_id res chain seq x y z
N ARG A 1 -0.56 3.97 4.19
CA ARG A 1 -0.07 2.86 3.32
C ARG A 1 -0.58 1.49 3.74
N THR A 2 -0.36 1.03 4.98
CA THR A 2 -0.69 -0.34 5.43
C THR A 2 -2.19 -0.65 5.36
N VAL A 3 -3.04 0.30 5.74
CA VAL A 3 -4.50 0.18 5.60
C VAL A 3 -4.92 0.01 4.14
N SER A 4 -4.34 0.78 3.21
CA SER A 4 -4.61 0.63 1.77
C SER A 4 -4.23 -0.76 1.26
N ARG A 5 -3.12 -1.34 1.72
CA ARG A 5 -2.72 -2.72 1.38
C ARG A 5 -3.66 -3.77 1.98
N ARG A 6 -4.22 -3.50 3.17
CA ARG A 6 -5.26 -4.36 3.77
C ARG A 6 -6.55 -4.29 2.95
N ALA A 7 -6.98 -3.09 2.57
CA ALA A 7 -8.16 -2.91 1.71
C ALA A 7 -7.97 -3.59 0.34
N GLU A 8 -6.79 -3.47 -0.28
CA GLU A 8 -6.47 -4.18 -1.51
C GLU A 8 -6.66 -5.69 -1.39
N ARG A 9 -6.17 -6.33 -0.30
CA ARG A 9 -6.35 -7.78 -0.10
C ARG A 9 -7.83 -8.16 -0.02
N LEU A 10 -8.64 -7.39 0.70
CA LEU A 10 -10.08 -7.62 0.80
C LEU A 10 -10.78 -7.42 -0.55
N MET A 11 -10.37 -6.42 -1.32
CA MET A 11 -10.92 -6.18 -2.65
C MET A 11 -10.55 -7.29 -3.64
N VAL A 12 -9.34 -7.83 -3.56
CA VAL A 12 -8.90 -8.96 -4.39
C VAL A 12 -9.65 -10.23 -4.01
N GLU A 13 -9.87 -10.46 -2.72
CA GLU A 13 -10.68 -11.58 -2.23
C GLU A 13 -12.13 -11.47 -2.72
N LEU A 14 -12.76 -10.31 -2.61
CA LEU A 14 -14.11 -10.07 -3.14
C LEU A 14 -14.17 -10.26 -4.66
N ALA A 15 -13.17 -9.77 -5.39
CA ALA A 15 -13.09 -9.91 -6.85
C ALA A 15 -12.90 -11.36 -7.33
N ALA A 16 -12.58 -12.29 -6.43
CA ALA A 16 -12.49 -13.72 -6.74
C ALA A 16 -13.87 -14.41 -6.80
N ASP A 17 -14.92 -13.80 -6.23
CA ASP A 17 -16.29 -14.30 -6.35
C ASP A 17 -16.90 -13.85 -7.69
N PRO A 18 -17.29 -14.77 -8.59
CA PRO A 18 -17.89 -14.42 -9.88
C PRO A 18 -19.22 -13.65 -9.78
N ASN A 19 -19.91 -13.72 -8.64
CA ASN A 19 -21.19 -13.05 -8.42
C ASN A 19 -21.04 -11.63 -7.84
N GLU A 20 -19.85 -11.25 -7.39
CA GLU A 20 -19.56 -9.95 -6.78
C GLU A 20 -18.60 -9.13 -7.66
N PRO A 21 -19.13 -8.39 -8.66
CA PRO A 21 -18.29 -7.66 -9.59
C PRO A 21 -17.55 -6.52 -8.90
N VAL A 22 -16.21 -6.58 -8.91
CA VAL A 22 -15.34 -5.49 -8.45
C VAL A 22 -14.77 -4.74 -9.66
N SER A 23 -14.80 -3.41 -9.60
CA SER A 23 -14.25 -2.56 -10.66
C SER A 23 -12.74 -2.80 -10.85
N ALA A 24 -12.34 -3.14 -12.07
CA ALA A 24 -10.93 -3.26 -12.46
C ALA A 24 -10.14 -1.96 -12.25
N ALA A 25 -10.78 -0.80 -12.44
CA ALA A 25 -10.16 0.49 -12.15
C ALA A 25 -9.93 0.69 -10.64
N GLY A 26 -10.87 0.22 -9.81
CA GLY A 26 -10.74 0.24 -8.35
C GLY A 26 -9.57 -0.61 -7.85
N LEU A 27 -9.40 -1.82 -8.39
CA LEU A 27 -8.26 -2.69 -8.08
C LEU A 27 -6.91 -2.07 -8.48
N LYS A 28 -6.84 -1.46 -9.67
CA LYS A 28 -5.63 -0.72 -10.10
C LYS A 28 -5.35 0.47 -9.21
N TYR A 29 -6.38 1.23 -8.83
CA TYR A 29 -6.24 2.40 -7.99
C TYR A 29 -5.72 2.05 -6.59
N ILE A 30 -6.34 1.07 -5.90
CA ILE A 30 -5.95 0.73 -4.52
C ILE A 30 -4.51 0.21 -4.45
N ASN A 31 -4.07 -0.51 -5.49
CA ASN A 31 -2.70 -0.97 -5.65
C ASN A 31 -1.72 0.22 -5.73
N ARG A 32 -1.99 1.20 -6.62
CA ARG A 32 -1.16 2.42 -6.77
C ARG A 32 -1.23 3.37 -5.58
N LEU A 33 -2.36 3.44 -4.89
CA LEU A 33 -2.54 4.28 -3.70
C LEU A 33 -1.53 3.89 -2.61
N SER A 34 -1.23 2.60 -2.47
CA SER A 34 -0.24 2.15 -1.49
C SER A 34 1.17 2.67 -1.79
N ASP A 35 1.56 2.74 -3.06
CA ASP A 35 2.84 3.29 -3.50
C ASP A 35 2.87 4.81 -3.34
N PHE A 36 1.79 5.50 -3.72
CA PHE A 36 1.64 6.93 -3.49
C PHE A 36 1.82 7.29 -2.01
N LEU A 37 1.16 6.56 -1.11
CA LEU A 37 1.28 6.79 0.32
C LEU A 37 2.68 6.47 0.87
N PHE A 38 3.46 5.61 0.20
CA PHE A 38 4.88 5.41 0.54
C PHE A 38 5.69 6.65 0.17
N VAL A 39 5.57 7.13 -1.08
CA VAL A 39 6.29 8.32 -1.56
C VAL A 39 5.88 9.57 -0.79
N ALA A 40 4.59 9.77 -0.55
CA ALA A 40 4.07 10.89 0.23
C ALA A 40 4.62 10.90 1.65
N ALA A 41 4.69 9.74 2.32
CA ALA A 41 5.27 9.64 3.66
C ALA A 41 6.75 10.08 3.68
N ARG A 42 7.55 9.63 2.71
CA ARG A 42 8.96 10.07 2.56
C ARG A 42 9.06 11.57 2.27
N TYR A 43 8.18 12.08 1.42
CA TYR A 43 8.14 13.52 1.12
C TYR A 43 7.90 14.37 2.36
N VAL A 44 6.92 13.98 3.20
CA VAL A 44 6.64 14.65 4.48
C VAL A 44 7.79 14.49 5.47
N ASN A 45 8.55 13.40 5.37
CA ASN A 45 9.69 13.10 6.22
C ASN A 45 11.00 13.72 5.70
N ASP A 46 10.98 15.04 5.52
CA ASP A 46 12.11 15.82 4.96
C ASP A 46 12.63 15.25 3.63
N ARG A 47 11.71 15.00 2.69
CA ARG A 47 12.03 14.39 1.39
C ARG A 47 12.83 13.08 1.50
N GLY A 48 12.70 12.38 2.61
CA GLY A 48 13.33 11.09 2.92
C GLY A 48 14.64 11.20 3.71
N GLN A 49 15.11 12.40 4.04
CA GLN A 49 16.37 12.59 4.79
C GLN A 49 16.24 12.17 6.25
N ALA A 50 15.04 12.26 6.81
CA ALA A 50 14.74 11.82 8.17
C ALA A 50 14.19 10.37 8.21
N ASP A 51 14.31 9.58 7.13
CA ASP A 51 13.82 8.20 7.10
C ASP A 51 14.58 7.31 8.07
N VAL A 52 13.84 6.49 8.83
CA VAL A 52 14.44 5.44 9.66
C VAL A 52 14.92 4.33 8.74
N LEU A 53 16.24 4.26 8.55
CA LEU A 53 16.86 3.22 7.74
C LEU A 53 16.80 1.88 8.47
N TRP A 54 16.39 0.85 7.73
CA TRP A 54 16.49 -0.51 8.23
C TRP A 54 17.96 -0.92 8.32
N VAL A 55 18.40 -1.32 9.51
CA VAL A 55 19.76 -1.82 9.76
C VAL A 55 19.72 -3.35 9.91
N PRO A 56 20.44 -4.11 9.07
CA PRO A 56 20.50 -5.56 9.21
C PRO A 56 20.99 -5.98 10.60
N GLY A 57 20.24 -6.84 11.29
CA GLY A 57 20.65 -7.40 12.57
C GLY A 57 20.45 -6.50 13.80
N GLN A 58 19.81 -5.33 13.66
CA GLN A 58 19.62 -4.38 14.77
C GLN A 58 18.79 -4.94 15.94
N ASN A 59 17.93 -5.93 15.69
CA ASN A 59 17.07 -6.58 16.69
C ASN A 59 17.37 -8.10 16.81
N ARG A 60 18.61 -8.53 16.55
CA ARG A 60 19.00 -9.95 16.66
C ARG A 60 19.50 -10.29 18.05
#